data_AF-A0AAD1HPU5-F1
#
_entry.id   AF-A0AAD1HPU5-F1
#
_cell.length_a   1.000
_cell.length_b   1.000
_cell.length_c   1.000
_cell.angle_alpha   90.00
_cell.angle_beta   90.00
_cell.angle_gamma   90.00
#
_symmetry.space_group_name_H-M   'P 1'
#
loop_
_entity.id
_entity.type
_entity.pdbx_description
1 polymer ?
#
loop_
_entity_poly.entity_id
_entity_poly.type
_entity_poly.pdbx_seq_one_letter_code
_entity_poly.pdbx_strand_id
1 'polypeptide(L)'
;MTAMLTRTEYVTMTLEEVSQLRAGDVDAYGGNDSVSVADSGPHLAEYYETTPRYNYRGGVCGMFWDKVQEVVDILLVSHEWPFEPLTVGGDTLYDGHHRANAAIIANWDKPIPVEPW
;
A
#
# COMPACT_ATOMS: atom_id res chain seq x y z
N MET A 1 2.91 -38.65 -0.25
CA MET A 1 3.70 -37.69 0.56
C MET A 1 3.40 -36.31 0.00
N THR A 2 2.57 -35.54 0.70
CA THR A 2 2.27 -34.15 0.34
C THR A 2 3.48 -33.31 0.74
N ALA A 3 4.14 -32.69 -0.24
CA ALA A 3 5.18 -31.70 0.04
C ALA A 3 4.51 -30.54 0.79
N MET A 4 4.98 -30.27 2.01
CA MET A 4 4.63 -29.05 2.73
C MET A 4 5.13 -27.87 1.92
N LEU A 5 4.22 -26.92 1.66
CA LEU A 5 4.49 -25.63 1.07
C LEU A 5 5.69 -24.98 1.76
N THR A 6 6.76 -24.73 1.02
CA THR A 6 7.85 -23.88 1.45
C THR A 6 7.25 -22.50 1.74
N ARG A 7 7.17 -22.14 3.02
CA ARG A 7 6.93 -20.77 3.45
C ARG A 7 8.10 -19.95 2.89
N THR A 8 7.88 -19.25 1.78
CA THR A 8 8.80 -18.20 1.35
C THR A 8 8.77 -17.20 2.50
N GLU A 9 9.84 -17.12 3.29
CA GLU A 9 9.94 -16.06 4.28
C GLU A 9 10.05 -14.77 3.49
N TYR A 10 8.92 -14.06 3.36
CA TYR A 10 8.91 -12.73 2.79
C TYR A 10 9.89 -11.87 3.58
N VAL A 11 10.64 -11.03 2.87
CA VAL A 11 11.29 -9.89 3.52
C VAL A 11 10.18 -9.06 4.14
N THR A 12 10.42 -8.52 5.33
CA THR A 12 9.43 -7.69 6.01
C THR A 12 10.01 -6.32 6.30
N MET A 13 9.14 -5.31 6.30
CA MET A 13 9.45 -3.96 6.73
C MET A 13 8.56 -3.59 7.92
N THR A 14 9.06 -2.70 8.76
CA THR A 14 8.32 -2.04 9.83
C THR A 14 7.43 -0.93 9.26
N LEU A 15 6.47 -0.47 10.06
CA LEU A 15 5.65 0.69 9.68
C LEU A 15 6.51 1.94 9.43
N GLU A 16 7.55 2.16 10.24
CA GLU A 16 8.47 3.28 10.08
C GLU A 16 9.18 3.22 8.72
N GLU A 17 9.76 2.07 8.36
CA GLU A 17 10.43 1.90 7.08
C GLU A 17 9.47 2.06 5.90
N VAL A 18 8.25 1.50 5.98
CA VAL A 18 7.23 1.66 4.94
C VAL A 18 6.80 3.11 4.79
N SER A 19 6.66 3.84 5.89
CA SER A 19 6.24 5.25 5.87
C SER A 19 7.24 6.17 5.15
N GLN A 20 8.52 5.78 5.14
CA GLN A 20 9.62 6.53 4.55
C GLN A 20 9.86 6.19 3.08
N LEU A 21 9.26 5.12 2.54
CA LEU A 21 9.37 4.79 1.12
C LEU A 21 8.83 5.93 0.26
N ARG A 22 9.40 6.10 -0.93
CA ARG A 22 8.86 6.97 -1.98
C ARG A 22 7.57 6.37 -2.53
N ALA A 23 6.56 7.21 -2.74
CA ALA A 23 5.29 6.78 -3.30
C ALA A 23 5.34 6.73 -4.83
N GLY A 24 5.67 5.57 -5.40
CA GLY A 24 5.77 5.37 -6.85
C GLY A 24 4.51 5.73 -7.65
N ASP A 25 3.31 5.55 -7.08
CA ASP A 25 2.06 6.00 -7.70
C ASP A 25 2.03 7.53 -7.86
N VAL A 26 2.61 8.30 -6.93
CA VAL A 26 2.68 9.77 -7.02
C VAL A 26 3.68 10.20 -8.10
N ASP A 27 4.85 9.55 -8.14
CA ASP A 27 5.88 9.78 -9.16
C ASP A 27 5.34 9.48 -10.56
N ALA A 28 4.56 8.40 -10.71
CA ALA A 28 4.07 7.91 -12.00
C ALA A 28 3.08 8.84 -12.72
N TYR A 29 2.34 9.71 -12.02
CA TYR A 29 1.43 10.67 -12.67
C TYR A 29 2.02 12.09 -12.80
N GLY A 30 3.31 12.25 -12.56
CA GLY A 30 4.00 13.55 -12.66
C GLY A 30 3.91 14.38 -11.37
N GLY A 31 3.66 13.72 -10.24
CA GLY A 31 3.79 14.30 -8.91
C GLY A 31 5.25 14.59 -8.54
N ASN A 32 5.45 15.15 -7.36
CA ASN A 32 6.76 15.45 -6.82
C ASN A 32 7.49 14.13 -6.50
N ASP A 33 8.61 13.85 -7.19
CA ASP A 33 9.50 12.66 -7.10
C ASP A 33 10.08 12.39 -5.68
N SER A 34 9.55 12.99 -4.63
CA SER A 34 10.06 12.91 -3.26
C SER A 34 8.94 12.79 -2.22
N VAL A 35 7.71 12.49 -2.65
CA VAL A 35 6.60 12.29 -1.73
C VAL A 35 6.75 10.94 -1.05
N SER A 36 6.84 10.96 0.28
CA SER A 36 6.86 9.75 1.10
C SER A 36 5.49 9.06 1.06
N VAL A 37 5.46 7.77 1.38
CA VAL A 37 4.19 7.04 1.57
C VAL A 37 3.33 7.73 2.64
N ALA A 38 3.93 8.22 3.73
CA ALA A 38 3.22 8.94 4.78
C ALA A 38 2.51 10.20 4.29
N ASP A 39 3.09 10.89 3.31
CA ASP A 39 2.55 12.13 2.75
C ASP A 39 1.73 11.89 1.47
N SER A 40 1.71 10.67 0.93
CA SER A 40 1.14 10.37 -0.38
C SER A 40 -0.38 10.42 -0.46
N GLY A 41 -1.08 10.17 0.65
CA GLY A 41 -2.53 10.01 0.67
C GLY A 41 -3.30 11.19 0.08
N PRO A 42 -3.06 12.44 0.52
CA PRO A 42 -3.71 13.63 -0.05
C PRO A 42 -3.46 13.78 -1.57
N HIS A 43 -2.24 13.52 -2.02
CA HIS A 43 -1.87 13.60 -3.45
C HIS A 43 -2.64 12.56 -4.28
N LEU A 44 -2.70 11.32 -3.81
CA LEU A 44 -3.43 10.25 -4.49
C LEU A 44 -4.93 10.47 -4.48
N ALA A 45 -5.48 10.99 -3.38
CA ALA A 45 -6.89 11.35 -3.28
C ALA A 45 -7.26 12.41 -4.32
N GLU A 46 -6.50 13.51 -4.40
CA GLU A 46 -6.70 14.58 -5.38
C GLU A 46 -6.61 14.04 -6.82
N TYR A 47 -5.59 13.23 -7.12
CA TYR A 47 -5.42 12.65 -8.45
C TYR A 47 -6.61 11.79 -8.87
N TYR A 48 -7.13 10.94 -7.98
CA TYR A 48 -8.22 10.05 -8.29
C TYR A 48 -9.58 10.75 -8.40
N GLU A 49 -9.76 11.99 -7.92
CA GLU A 49 -10.99 12.76 -8.14
C GLU A 49 -11.32 12.92 -9.63
N THR A 50 -10.31 13.12 -10.47
CA THR A 50 -10.49 13.32 -11.91
C THR A 50 -9.93 12.18 -12.76
N THR A 51 -9.07 11.33 -12.19
CA THR A 51 -8.45 10.24 -12.92
C THR A 51 -9.06 8.90 -12.50
N PRO A 52 -9.78 8.20 -13.39
CA PRO A 52 -10.41 6.95 -13.04
C PRO A 52 -9.39 5.84 -12.81
N ARG A 53 -9.53 5.11 -11.70
CA ARG A 53 -8.88 3.80 -11.51
C ARG A 53 -9.81 2.72 -12.08
N TYR A 54 -9.31 1.98 -13.07
CA TYR A 54 -10.10 0.95 -13.74
C TYR A 54 -10.19 -0.32 -12.89
N ASN A 55 -11.41 -0.82 -12.72
CA ASN A 55 -11.70 -2.10 -12.07
C ASN A 55 -12.81 -2.84 -12.85
N TYR A 56 -13.32 -3.94 -12.29
CA TYR A 56 -14.40 -4.75 -12.90
C TYR A 56 -15.71 -3.97 -13.13
N ARG A 57 -15.89 -2.81 -12.50
CA ARG A 57 -17.06 -1.91 -12.66
C ARG A 57 -16.81 -0.80 -13.68
N GLY A 58 -15.67 -0.79 -14.35
CA GLY A 58 -15.23 0.29 -15.23
C GLY A 58 -14.28 1.28 -14.54
N GLY A 59 -14.12 2.47 -15.11
CA GLY A 59 -13.31 3.54 -14.52
C GLY A 59 -14.05 4.19 -13.34
N VAL A 60 -13.45 4.16 -12.16
CA VAL A 60 -14.00 4.79 -10.95
C VAL A 60 -13.09 5.93 -10.50
N CYS A 61 -13.64 7.14 -10.42
CA CYS A 61 -12.98 8.30 -9.80
C CYS A 61 -13.35 8.40 -8.31
N GLY A 62 -12.55 9.14 -7.54
CA GLY A 62 -12.69 9.32 -6.10
C GLY A 62 -12.40 8.03 -5.32
N MET A 63 -13.04 7.91 -4.15
CA MET A 63 -13.04 6.69 -3.30
C MET A 63 -11.67 6.26 -2.74
N PHE A 64 -10.61 7.07 -2.90
CA PHE A 64 -9.28 6.72 -2.38
C PHE A 64 -9.34 6.47 -0.87
N TRP A 65 -9.85 7.46 -0.11
CA TRP A 65 -9.96 7.35 1.33
C TRP A 65 -10.99 6.33 1.79
N ASP A 66 -12.08 6.13 1.04
CA ASP A 66 -13.05 5.08 1.34
C ASP A 66 -12.39 3.70 1.30
N LYS A 67 -11.58 3.43 0.27
CA LYS A 67 -10.81 2.18 0.16
C LYS A 67 -9.73 2.06 1.22
N VAL A 68 -9.05 3.15 1.55
CA VAL A 68 -8.08 3.15 2.66
C VAL A 68 -8.80 2.78 3.96
N GLN A 69 -9.98 3.32 4.21
CA GLN A 69 -10.76 3.02 5.41
C GLN A 69 -11.23 1.56 5.45
N GLU A 70 -11.68 0.99 4.33
CA GLU A 70 -11.99 -0.45 4.23
C GLU A 70 -10.79 -1.31 4.66
N VAL A 71 -9.57 -0.91 4.27
CA VAL A 71 -8.34 -1.61 4.65
C VAL A 71 -7.98 -1.38 6.12
N VAL A 72 -8.17 -0.15 6.65
CA VAL A 72 -7.99 0.16 8.07
C VAL A 72 -8.86 -0.75 8.93
N ASP A 73 -10.14 -0.89 8.58
CA ASP A 73 -11.10 -1.71 9.33
C ASP A 73 -10.65 -3.18 9.38
N ILE A 74 -10.09 -3.70 8.29
CA ILE A 74 -9.50 -5.05 8.25
C ILE A 74 -8.26 -5.14 9.13
N LEU A 75 -7.33 -4.19 9.04
CA LEU A 75 -6.09 -4.20 9.83
C LEU A 75 -6.37 -4.14 11.34
N LEU A 76 -7.33 -3.33 11.78
CA LEU A 76 -7.68 -3.17 13.19
C LEU A 76 -8.15 -4.47 13.87
N VAL A 77 -8.70 -5.41 13.10
CA VAL A 77 -9.15 -6.72 13.61
C VAL A 77 -8.19 -7.86 13.28
N SER A 78 -7.09 -7.58 12.57
CA SER A 78 -6.16 -8.60 12.08
C SER A 78 -4.99 -8.84 13.03
N HIS A 79 -4.70 -10.12 13.29
CA HIS A 79 -3.56 -10.54 14.12
C HIS A 79 -2.25 -10.67 13.33
N GLU A 80 -2.33 -10.79 12.01
CA GLU A 80 -1.20 -10.85 11.07
C GLU A 80 -1.55 -10.06 9.82
N TRP A 81 -0.58 -9.80 8.94
CA TRP A 81 -0.81 -9.07 7.70
C TRP A 81 -1.77 -9.87 6.79
N PRO A 82 -2.99 -9.36 6.50
CA PRO A 82 -4.03 -10.15 5.85
C PRO A 82 -4.07 -9.97 4.32
N PHE A 83 -3.07 -9.29 3.75
CA PHE A 83 -3.01 -8.95 2.33
C PHE A 83 -1.80 -9.59 1.67
N GLU A 84 -1.74 -9.51 0.34
CA GLU A 84 -0.51 -9.73 -0.40
C GLU A 84 0.61 -8.81 0.12
N PRO A 85 1.89 -9.17 -0.12
CA PRO A 85 3.02 -8.29 0.17
C PRO A 85 2.90 -6.94 -0.55
N LEU A 86 3.58 -5.92 -0.01
CA LEU A 86 3.80 -4.66 -0.73
C LEU A 86 4.91 -4.86 -1.78
N THR A 87 4.75 -4.32 -2.97
CA THR A 87 5.78 -4.44 -4.01
C THR A 87 6.73 -3.23 -3.92
N VAL A 88 7.99 -3.49 -3.57
CA VAL A 88 9.01 -2.48 -3.26
C VAL A 88 10.23 -2.69 -4.16
N GLY A 89 10.77 -1.61 -4.72
CA GLY A 89 12.02 -1.63 -5.46
C GLY A 89 12.93 -0.49 -4.98
N GLY A 90 14.10 -0.83 -4.45
CA GLY A 90 14.98 0.15 -3.81
C GLY A 90 14.28 0.83 -2.63
N ASP A 91 14.14 2.16 -2.70
CA ASP A 91 13.47 3.01 -1.73
C ASP A 91 12.04 3.40 -2.14
N THR A 92 11.47 2.74 -3.15
CA THR A 92 10.18 3.10 -3.76
C THR A 92 9.13 2.01 -3.57
N LEU A 93 7.93 2.41 -3.12
CA LEU A 93 6.72 1.58 -3.12
C LEU A 93 6.05 1.66 -4.50
N TYR A 94 6.01 0.55 -5.22
CA TYR A 94 5.40 0.46 -6.56
C TYR A 94 3.97 -0.07 -6.54
N ASP A 95 3.64 -0.97 -5.61
CA ASP A 95 2.24 -1.40 -5.41
C ASP A 95 1.91 -1.54 -3.92
N GLY A 96 0.67 -1.18 -3.60
CA GLY A 96 0.11 -1.29 -2.25
C GLY A 96 -0.08 0.03 -1.51
N HIS A 97 -0.12 1.18 -2.17
CA HIS A 97 -0.28 2.50 -1.51
C HIS A 97 -1.51 2.60 -0.62
N HIS A 98 -2.66 2.03 -1.00
CA HIS A 98 -3.84 1.99 -0.12
C HIS A 98 -3.57 1.19 1.16
N ARG A 99 -2.86 0.06 1.04
CA ARG A 99 -2.48 -0.81 2.17
C ARG A 99 -1.46 -0.13 3.08
N ALA A 100 -0.48 0.55 2.50
CA ALA A 100 0.54 1.27 3.24
C ALA A 100 -0.04 2.50 3.98
N ASN A 101 -0.88 3.31 3.31
CA ASN A 101 -1.59 4.42 3.96
C ASN A 101 -2.52 3.92 5.07
N ALA A 102 -3.23 2.82 4.86
CA ALA A 102 -4.06 2.21 5.89
C ALA A 102 -3.26 1.71 7.08
N ALA A 103 -2.09 1.10 6.85
CA ALA A 103 -1.20 0.66 7.93
C ALA A 103 -0.73 1.83 8.81
N ILE A 104 -0.49 3.00 8.21
CA ILE A 104 -0.15 4.24 8.94
C ILE A 104 -1.34 4.70 9.80
N ILE A 105 -2.54 4.77 9.22
CA ILE A 105 -3.75 5.20 9.94
C ILE A 105 -4.11 4.22 11.08
N ALA A 106 -4.00 2.93 10.83
CA ALA A 106 -4.27 1.88 11.82
C ALA A 106 -3.16 1.76 12.88
N ASN A 107 -2.05 2.51 12.74
CA ASN A 107 -0.85 2.39 13.56
C ASN A 107 -0.39 0.93 13.69
N TRP A 108 -0.27 0.25 12.54
CA TRP A 108 0.07 -1.17 12.46
C TRP A 108 1.44 -1.45 13.09
N ASP A 109 1.46 -2.36 14.06
CA ASP A 109 2.61 -2.62 14.92
C ASP A 109 3.33 -3.95 14.62
N LYS A 110 2.92 -4.64 13.55
CA LYS A 110 3.46 -5.96 13.17
C LYS A 110 4.27 -5.88 11.87
N PRO A 111 5.07 -6.90 11.53
CA PRO A 111 5.82 -6.92 10.27
C PRO A 111 4.90 -6.82 9.05
N ILE A 112 5.30 -6.01 8.06
CA ILE A 112 4.61 -5.86 6.78
C ILE A 112 5.43 -6.64 5.73
N PRO A 113 4.89 -7.73 5.14
CA PRO A 113 5.54 -8.46 4.06
C PRO A 113 5.77 -7.58 2.84
N VAL A 114 6.94 -7.70 2.24
CA VAL A 114 7.30 -7.04 0.98
C VAL A 114 7.88 -8.03 -0.02
N GLU A 115 7.74 -7.69 -1.30
CA GLU A 115 8.32 -8.41 -2.42
C GLU A 115 9.01 -7.45 -3.39
N PRO A 116 10.06 -7.89 -4.13
CA PRO A 116 10.74 -7.05 -5.10
C PRO A 116 9.84 -6.73 -6.30
N TRP A 117 9.93 -5.49 -6.82
CA TRP A 117 9.37 -5.06 -8.11
C TRP A 117 10.09 -5.69 -9.31
#